data_AF-A0A0A7MDU6-F1
#
_entry.id   AF-A0A0A7MDU6-F1
#
_cell.length_a   1.000
_cell.length_b   1.000
_cell.length_c   1.000
_cell.angle_alpha   90.00
_cell.angle_beta   90.00
_cell.angle_gamma   90.00
#
_symmetry.space_group_name_H-M   'P 1'
#
loop_
_entity.id
_entity.type
_entity.pdbx_description
1 polymer ?
#
loop_
_entity_poly.entity_id
_entity_poly.type
_entity_poly.pdbx_seq_one_letter_code
_entity_poly.pdbx_strand_id
1 'polypeptide(L)'
;GSQITDLFEMIRPHMEFSFNNILSHINTIFVLITREGVLTNRDGSTTNLMSEQQQMRLKGQMIYVPESESILFMCSPSVMNLDDISRRGLYLSDIPLHDATR
;
A
#
# COMPACT_ATOMS: atom_id res chain seq x y z
N GLY A 1 -3.85 -17.07 -7.64
CA GLY A 1 -2.91 -16.13 -7.02
C GLY A 1 -2.66 -14.98 -7.98
N SER A 2 -2.30 -13.80 -7.48
CA SER A 2 -1.94 -12.61 -8.26
C SER A 2 -0.49 -12.23 -7.98
N GLN A 3 0.19 -11.60 -8.94
CA GLN A 3 1.52 -11.05 -8.67
C GLN A 3 1.37 -9.73 -7.92
N ILE A 4 2.26 -9.49 -6.96
CA ILE A 4 2.25 -8.22 -6.20
C ILE A 4 2.45 -7.01 -7.13
N THR A 5 3.23 -7.18 -8.20
CA THR A 5 3.50 -6.15 -9.22
C THR A 5 2.30 -5.79 -10.07
N ASP A 6 1.28 -6.65 -10.14
CA ASP A 6 0.03 -6.38 -10.85
C ASP A 6 -0.90 -5.48 -10.01
N LEU A 7 -0.71 -5.45 -8.70
CA LEU A 7 -1.54 -4.72 -7.74
C LEU A 7 -0.85 -3.47 -7.19
N PHE A 8 0.47 -3.51 -7.04
CA PHE A 8 1.25 -2.47 -6.38
C PHE A 8 2.47 -2.06 -7.19
N GLU A 9 2.82 -0.79 -7.05
CA GLU A 9 4.07 -0.20 -7.51
C GLU A 9 4.89 0.27 -6.29
N MET A 10 6.20 0.04 -6.33
CA MET A 10 7.12 0.51 -5.29
C MET A 10 7.56 1.94 -5.60
N ILE A 11 7.22 2.87 -4.71
CA ILE A 11 7.60 4.28 -4.83
C ILE A 11 8.92 4.57 -4.08
N ARG A 12 9.14 3.88 -2.96
CA ARG A 12 10.39 3.99 -2.19
C ARG A 12 10.80 2.65 -1.59
N PRO A 13 12.12 2.42 -1.46
CA PRO A 13 13.23 3.12 -2.12
C PRO A 13 13.15 3.00 -3.67
N HIS A 14 13.86 3.86 -4.40
CA HIS A 14 13.85 3.84 -5.87
C HIS A 14 14.74 2.71 -6.39
N MET A 15 14.13 1.57 -6.66
CA MET A 15 14.80 0.35 -7.14
C MET A 15 13.78 -0.62 -7.73
N GLU A 16 14.27 -1.66 -8.41
CA GLU A 16 13.41 -2.72 -8.92
C GLU A 16 12.74 -3.47 -7.75
N PHE A 17 11.43 -3.67 -7.87
CA PHE A 17 10.61 -4.39 -6.88
C PHE A 17 10.83 -5.91 -6.98
N SER A 18 11.99 -6.36 -6.51
CA SER A 18 12.34 -7.79 -6.45
C SER A 18 12.75 -8.21 -5.03
N PHE A 19 12.67 -9.51 -4.76
CA PHE A 19 12.87 -10.08 -3.42
C PHE A 19 14.27 -9.75 -2.85
N ASN A 20 15.33 -10.00 -3.63
CA ASN A 20 16.73 -9.75 -3.23
C ASN A 20 16.99 -8.27 -2.93
N ASN A 21 16.36 -7.42 -3.73
CA ASN A 21 16.43 -5.98 -3.63
C ASN A 21 15.82 -5.49 -2.32
N ILE A 22 14.64 -5.98 -1.96
CA ILE A 22 13.99 -5.68 -0.68
C ILE A 22 14.88 -6.13 0.50
N LEU A 23 15.42 -7.35 0.44
CA LEU A 23 16.32 -7.86 1.49
C LEU A 23 17.57 -7.01 1.66
N SER A 24 18.18 -6.56 0.55
CA SER A 24 19.36 -5.70 0.58
C SER A 24 19.10 -4.34 1.24
N HIS A 25 17.84 -3.91 1.28
CA HIS A 25 17.40 -2.62 1.83
C HIS A 25 16.38 -2.80 2.96
N ILE A 26 16.40 -3.94 3.66
CA ILE A 26 15.38 -4.32 4.65
C ILE A 26 15.21 -3.29 5.78
N ASN A 27 16.29 -2.57 6.11
CA ASN A 27 16.31 -1.53 7.15
C ASN A 27 15.80 -0.16 6.67
N THR A 28 15.18 -0.09 5.50
CA THR A 28 14.61 1.15 4.95
C THR A 28 13.09 1.15 5.07
N ILE A 29 12.49 2.35 5.00
CA ILE A 29 11.03 2.48 4.91
C ILE A 29 10.61 2.28 3.46
N PHE A 30 9.66 1.39 3.26
CA PHE A 30 9.06 1.12 1.97
C PHE A 30 7.75 1.88 1.82
N VAL A 31 7.52 2.39 0.61
CA VAL A 31 6.24 3.01 0.24
C VAL A 31 5.75 2.32 -1.02
N LEU A 32 4.63 1.62 -0.90
CA LEU A 32 3.92 1.03 -2.03
C LEU A 32 2.70 1.89 -2.37
N ILE A 33 2.33 1.94 -3.64
CA ILE A 33 1.06 2.51 -4.10
C ILE A 33 0.28 1.45 -4.86
N THR A 34 -1.04 1.41 -4.70
CA THR A 34 -1.88 0.55 -5.54
C THR A 34 -1.86 1.05 -6.99
N ARG A 35 -1.83 0.15 -7.97
CA ARG A 35 -2.02 0.53 -9.39
C ARG A 35 -3.43 1.09 -9.62
N GLU A 36 -3.57 1.87 -10.69
CA GLU A 36 -4.87 2.39 -11.12
C GLU A 36 -5.87 1.24 -11.36
N GLY A 37 -7.12 1.43 -10.96
CA GLY A 37 -8.20 0.46 -11.14
C GLY A 37 -8.22 -0.71 -10.13
N VAL A 38 -7.23 -0.82 -9.24
CA VAL A 38 -7.24 -1.82 -8.15
C VAL A 38 -8.31 -1.51 -7.12
N LEU A 39 -8.45 -0.24 -6.76
CA LEU A 39 -9.50 0.24 -5.86
C LEU A 39 -10.64 0.79 -6.72
N THR A 40 -11.71 0.02 -6.87
CA THR A 40 -12.90 0.44 -7.61
C THR A 40 -13.87 1.11 -6.65
N ASN A 41 -14.24 2.36 -6.94
CA ASN A 41 -15.43 2.94 -6.32
C ASN A 41 -16.66 2.24 -6.89
N ARG A 42 -17.62 1.92 -6.01
CA ARG A 42 -18.87 1.22 -6.36
C ARG A 42 -19.73 1.98 -7.38
N ASP A 43 -19.46 3.28 -7.54
CA ASP A 43 -20.09 4.13 -8.54
C ASP A 43 -19.22 4.14 -9.80
N GLY A 44 -19.60 3.35 -10.81
CA GLY A 44 -18.86 3.08 -12.05
C GLY A 44 -18.60 4.26 -13.00
N SER A 45 -18.35 5.45 -12.47
CA SER A 45 -17.99 6.68 -13.16
C SER A 45 -16.48 6.93 -13.00
N THR A 46 -15.66 6.38 -13.89
CA THR A 46 -14.22 6.65 -13.92
C THR A 46 -13.92 7.86 -14.82
N THR A 47 -13.67 9.02 -14.20
CA THR A 47 -13.00 10.14 -14.89
C THR A 47 -11.53 10.18 -14.49
N ASN A 48 -10.63 10.61 -15.39
CA ASN A 48 -9.17 10.61 -15.16
C ASN A 48 -8.72 11.40 -13.91
N LEU A 49 -9.54 12.32 -13.38
CA LEU A 49 -9.24 13.06 -12.15
C LEU A 49 -9.52 12.24 -10.87
N MET A 50 -10.24 11.13 -10.99
CA MET A 50 -10.58 10.23 -9.88
C MET A 50 -9.57 9.10 -9.72
N SER A 51 -8.68 8.85 -10.70
CA SER A 51 -7.73 7.73 -10.65
C SER A 51 -6.65 7.94 -9.59
N GLU A 52 -6.02 9.12 -9.51
CA GLU A 52 -5.06 9.44 -8.44
C GLU A 52 -5.71 9.42 -7.05
N GLN A 53 -6.99 9.82 -6.95
CA GLN A 53 -7.74 9.81 -5.69
C GLN A 53 -8.07 8.39 -5.22
N GLN A 54 -8.16 7.44 -6.16
CA GLN A 54 -8.42 6.03 -5.89
C GLN A 54 -7.15 5.23 -5.60
N GLN A 55 -5.95 5.78 -5.76
CA GLN A 55 -4.75 5.07 -5.38
C GLN A 55 -4.47 5.19 -3.88
N MET A 56 -4.14 4.08 -3.23
CA MET A 56 -3.77 4.04 -1.82
C MET A 56 -2.26 3.88 -1.69
N ARG A 57 -1.66 4.76 -0.88
CA ARG A 57 -0.24 4.67 -0.50
C ARG A 57 -0.13 3.95 0.83
N LEU A 58 0.69 2.93 0.89
CA LEU A 58 1.00 2.14 2.08
C LEU A 58 2.45 2.40 2.46
N LYS A 59 2.68 2.87 3.69
CA LYS A 59 4.02 3.15 4.22
C LYS A 59 4.32 2.17 5.34
N GLY A 60 5.47 1.51 5.29
CA GLY A 60 5.78 0.47 6.26
C GLY A 60 7.19 -0.07 6.19
N GLN A 61 7.42 -1.14 6.93
CA GLN A 61 8.67 -1.89 6.95
C GLN A 61 8.46 -3.28 6.34
N MET A 62 9.47 -3.74 5.62
CA MET A 62 9.56 -5.11 5.13
C MET A 62 10.34 -5.92 6.16
N ILE A 63 9.84 -7.10 6.52
CA ILE A 63 10.43 -7.97 7.53
C ILE A 63 10.64 -9.35 6.89
N TYR A 64 11.88 -9.81 6.85
CA TYR A 64 12.19 -11.15 6.35
C TYR A 64 11.87 -12.20 7.41
N VAL A 65 11.12 -13.23 7.02
CA VAL A 65 10.73 -14.37 7.86
C VAL A 65 11.42 -15.63 7.31
N PRO A 66 12.61 -15.99 7.85
CA PRO A 66 13.46 -17.03 7.28
C PRO A 66 12.80 -18.41 7.29
N GLU A 67 11.94 -18.71 8.26
CA GLU A 67 11.26 -20.00 8.41
C GLU A 67 10.31 -20.31 7.24
N SER A 68 9.88 -19.27 6.52
CA SER A 68 8.93 -19.38 5.40
C SER A 68 9.46 -18.79 4.09
N GLU A 69 10.74 -18.39 4.05
CA GLU A 69 11.38 -17.69 2.93
C GLU A 69 10.52 -16.55 2.36
N SER A 70 9.84 -15.82 3.25
CA SER A 70 8.85 -14.81 2.88
C SER A 70 9.19 -13.44 3.45
N ILE A 71 8.62 -12.40 2.86
CA ILE A 71 8.73 -11.02 3.36
C ILE A 71 7.34 -10.56 3.81
N LEU A 72 7.22 -10.20 5.08
CA LEU A 72 6.05 -9.56 5.64
C LEU A 72 6.17 -8.05 5.49
N PHE A 73 5.18 -7.41 4.87
CA PHE A 73 5.09 -5.96 4.80
C PHE A 73 4.14 -5.43 5.87
N MET A 74 4.68 -4.89 6.96
CA MET A 74 3.87 -4.25 8.01
C MET A 74 3.76 -2.75 7.70
N CYS A 75 2.56 -2.29 7.36
CA CYS A 75 2.34 -0.95 6.84
C CYS A 75 1.01 -0.35 7.31
N SER A 76 0.94 0.98 7.21
CA SER A 76 -0.28 1.76 7.43
C SER A 76 -0.58 2.59 6.19
N PRO A 77 -1.88 2.80 5.86
CA PRO A 77 -2.26 3.68 4.77
C PRO A 77 -1.87 5.12 5.08
N SER A 78 -1.31 5.82 4.10
CA SER A 78 -1.11 7.27 4.18
C SER A 78 -2.45 7.93 3.88
N VAL A 79 -3.23 8.21 4.92
CA VAL A 79 -4.49 8.96 4.87
C VAL A 79 -4.30 10.30 5.58
N MET A 80 -4.77 11.40 4.99
CA MET A 80 -4.58 12.76 5.54
C MET A 80 -5.84 13.28 6.24
N ASN A 81 -7.02 12.75 5.91
CA ASN A 81 -8.29 13.16 6.51
C ASN A 81 -9.35 12.03 6.43
N LEU A 82 -10.47 12.19 7.15
CA LEU A 82 -11.58 11.23 7.19
C LEU A 82 -12.27 11.04 5.82
N ASP A 83 -12.24 12.07 4.98
CA ASP A 83 -12.79 12.00 3.62
C ASP A 83 -11.96 11.06 2.74
N ASP A 84 -10.63 11.04 2.88
CA ASP A 84 -9.72 10.16 2.16
C ASP A 84 -9.95 8.68 2.52
N ILE A 85 -10.21 8.39 3.79
CA ILE A 85 -10.54 7.05 4.29
C ILE A 85 -11.81 6.55 3.60
N SER A 86 -12.88 7.35 3.67
CA SER A 86 -14.19 7.00 3.10
C SER A 86 -14.14 6.86 1.58
N ARG A 87 -13.42 7.76 0.89
CA ARG A 87 -13.27 7.74 -0.58
C ARG A 87 -12.49 6.52 -1.09
N ARG A 88 -11.64 5.92 -0.25
CA ARG A 88 -10.88 4.70 -0.57
C ARG A 88 -11.58 3.42 -0.11
N GLY A 89 -12.83 3.53 0.37
CA GLY A 89 -13.62 2.41 0.85
C GLY A 89 -13.11 1.81 2.17
N LEU A 90 -12.27 2.53 2.90
CA LEU A 90 -11.83 2.16 4.25
C LEU A 90 -12.78 2.75 5.29
N TYR A 91 -12.82 2.13 6.47
CA TYR A 91 -13.51 2.63 7.64
C TYR A 91 -12.50 2.98 8.73
N LEU A 92 -12.86 3.89 9.63
CA LEU A 92 -12.02 4.21 10.79
C LEU A 92 -11.81 2.99 11.71
N SER A 93 -12.73 2.01 11.68
CA SER A 93 -12.59 0.74 12.38
C SER A 93 -11.49 -0.16 11.82
N ASP A 94 -11.08 0.07 10.56
CA ASP A 94 -10.02 -0.71 9.92
C ASP A 94 -8.62 -0.25 10.37
N ILE A 95 -8.54 0.91 11.02
CA ILE A 95 -7.32 1.42 11.65
C ILE A 95 -7.38 1.09 13.15
N PRO A 96 -6.51 0.20 13.66
CA PRO A 96 -6.61 -0.27 15.03
C PRO A 96 -6.27 0.84 16.04
N LEU A 97 -6.81 0.72 17.26
CA LEU A 97 -6.69 1.75 18.32
C LEU A 97 -5.24 2.15 18.65
N HIS A 98 -4.27 1.26 18.42
CA HIS A 98 -2.87 1.47 18.74
C HIS A 98 -2.03 1.98 17.55
N ASP A 99 -2.62 2.08 16.35
CA ASP A 99 -1.94 2.66 15.20
C ASP A 99 -1.84 4.19 15.40
N ALA A 100 -0.63 4.73 15.33
CA ALA A 100 -0.36 6.15 15.52
C ALA A 100 -0.90 7.02 14.36
N THR A 101 -1.34 6.41 13.25
CA THR A 101 -1.97 7.09 12.11
C THR A 101 -3.49 7.23 12.25
N ARG A 102 -4.09 6.72 13.33
CA ARG A 102 -5.51 6.84 13.64
C ARG A 102 -5.95 8.26 13.97
#